data_AF-A0A9E4CHZ5-F1
#
_entry.id   AF-A0A9E4CHZ5-F1
#
_cell.length_a   1.000
_cell.length_b   1.000
_cell.length_c   1.000
_cell.angle_alpha   90.00
_cell.angle_beta   90.00
_cell.angle_gamma   90.00
#
_symmetry.space_group_name_H-M   'P 1'
#
loop_
_entity.id
_entity.type
_entity.pdbx_description
1 polymer ?
#
loop_
_entity_poly.entity_id
_entity_poly.type
_entity_poly.pdbx_seq_one_letter_code
_entity_poly.pdbx_strand_id
1 'polypeptide(L)'
;MKIQCPECNEVVPAEHIELNREVATCPDCNTLFSISEQIDRVAGPPKPRREIDLPDKVQVYQDRGELYLVMRWFNKTVIGLTFFCILWDGFMAFWFSIALLNGEWEMALYGTLHALVGVGLTYYTIAGYVNKTYIGVSSEIIKVKHAPLPSWGNKTIEARDVRQIYVKEHVSQGKNSTTITYEVHADTLSAGHLKLVSGIDSSEKALFIEQEIEKFLRIKDTPVSGEFPRG
;
A
#
# COMPACT_ATOMS: atom_id res chain seq x y z
N MET A 1 5.84 -33.71 -10.00
CA MET A 1 5.08 -34.38 -8.92
C MET A 1 3.99 -35.22 -9.56
N LYS A 2 3.64 -36.38 -8.96
CA LYS A 2 2.50 -37.20 -9.39
C LYS A 2 1.46 -37.19 -8.27
N ILE A 3 0.20 -36.88 -8.57
CA ILE A 3 -0.90 -36.98 -7.62
C ILE A 3 -1.28 -38.45 -7.47
N GLN A 4 -1.41 -38.93 -6.23
CA GLN A 4 -1.80 -40.31 -5.93
C GLN A 4 -3.18 -40.35 -5.29
N CYS A 5 -4.01 -41.31 -5.67
CA CYS A 5 -5.29 -41.50 -5.01
C CYS A 5 -5.08 -41.98 -3.56
N PRO A 6 -5.71 -41.36 -2.54
CA PRO A 6 -5.55 -41.80 -1.15
C PRO A 6 -6.17 -43.18 -0.86
N GLU A 7 -7.14 -43.62 -1.68
CA GLU A 7 -7.85 -44.89 -1.49
C GLU A 7 -7.14 -46.07 -2.17
N CYS A 8 -6.79 -45.95 -3.46
CA CYS A 8 -6.18 -47.04 -4.22
C CYS A 8 -4.68 -46.87 -4.49
N ASN A 9 -4.09 -45.73 -4.11
CA ASN A 9 -2.68 -45.38 -4.30
C ASN A 9 -2.21 -45.27 -5.76
N GLU A 10 -3.14 -45.32 -6.72
CA GLU A 10 -2.82 -45.20 -8.15
C GLU A 10 -2.52 -43.75 -8.54
N VAL A 11 -1.69 -43.57 -9.57
CA VAL A 11 -1.33 -42.23 -10.06
C VAL A 11 -2.47 -41.66 -10.88
N VAL A 12 -3.01 -40.52 -10.46
CA VAL A 12 -4.11 -39.84 -11.18
C VAL A 12 -3.54 -39.07 -12.38
N PRO A 13 -3.99 -39.36 -13.62
CA PRO A 13 -3.59 -38.61 -14.81
C PRO A 13 -4.01 -37.14 -14.76
N ALA A 14 -3.26 -36.26 -15.41
CA ALA A 14 -3.48 -34.81 -15.36
C ALA A 14 -4.86 -34.35 -15.87
N GLU A 15 -5.46 -35.10 -16.79
CA GLU A 15 -6.79 -34.84 -17.33
C GLU A 15 -7.94 -35.02 -16.31
N HIS A 16 -7.69 -35.74 -15.21
CA HIS A 16 -8.65 -35.94 -14.14
C HIS A 16 -8.38 -35.04 -12.91
N ILE A 17 -7.59 -33.99 -13.10
CA ILE A 17 -7.22 -33.03 -12.06
C ILE A 17 -7.80 -31.65 -12.42
N GLU A 18 -8.71 -31.15 -11.59
CA GLU A 18 -9.24 -29.79 -11.71
C GLU A 18 -8.44 -28.85 -10.80
N LEU A 19 -7.33 -28.30 -11.31
CA LEU A 19 -6.44 -27.40 -10.55
C LEU A 19 -7.18 -26.16 -9.99
N ASN A 20 -8.17 -25.62 -10.70
CA ASN A 20 -8.95 -24.46 -10.24
C ASN A 20 -9.80 -24.73 -9.00
N ARG A 21 -10.13 -26.01 -8.74
CA ARG A 21 -10.93 -26.44 -7.60
C ARG A 21 -10.14 -27.26 -6.60
N GLU A 22 -8.85 -27.49 -6.86
CA GLU A 22 -7.97 -28.34 -6.06
C GLU A 22 -8.55 -29.74 -5.78
N VAL A 23 -9.27 -30.30 -6.75
CA VAL A 23 -9.85 -31.65 -6.66
C VAL A 23 -9.35 -32.54 -7.78
N ALA A 24 -9.27 -33.84 -7.50
CA ALA A 24 -8.95 -34.87 -8.47
C ALA A 24 -9.95 -36.03 -8.35
N THR A 25 -10.26 -36.65 -9.49
CA THR A 25 -11.07 -37.87 -9.54
C THR A 25 -10.19 -39.03 -9.99
N CYS A 26 -10.11 -40.11 -9.21
CA CYS A 26 -9.35 -41.28 -9.63
C CYS A 26 -10.12 -42.09 -10.68
N PRO A 27 -9.54 -42.38 -11.87
CA PRO A 27 -10.24 -43.16 -12.90
C PRO A 27 -10.41 -44.64 -12.50
N ASP A 28 -9.55 -45.17 -11.63
CA ASP A 28 -9.57 -46.60 -11.26
C ASP A 28 -10.59 -46.94 -10.17
N CYS A 29 -10.68 -46.10 -9.13
CA CYS A 29 -11.60 -46.33 -8.00
C CYS A 29 -12.75 -45.33 -7.90
N ASN A 30 -12.82 -44.34 -8.81
CA ASN A 30 -13.83 -43.28 -8.84
C ASN A 30 -13.89 -42.38 -7.59
N THR A 31 -12.87 -42.42 -6.73
CA THR A 31 -12.79 -41.54 -5.56
C THR A 31 -12.54 -40.11 -5.98
N LEU A 32 -13.38 -39.18 -5.50
CA LEU A 32 -13.18 -37.74 -5.58
C LEU A 32 -12.48 -37.28 -4.29
N PHE A 33 -11.34 -36.61 -4.42
CA PHE A 33 -10.56 -36.16 -3.26
C PHE A 33 -9.89 -34.81 -3.52
N SER A 34 -9.57 -34.10 -2.44
CA SER A 34 -8.80 -32.86 -2.49
C SER A 34 -7.31 -33.18 -2.67
N ILE A 35 -6.64 -32.42 -3.54
CA ILE A 35 -5.18 -32.53 -3.74
C ILE A 35 -4.38 -31.55 -2.91
N SER A 36 -5.03 -30.69 -2.12
CA SER A 36 -4.40 -29.60 -1.35
C SER A 36 -3.34 -30.14 -0.38
N GLU A 37 -3.62 -31.22 0.35
CA GLU A 37 -2.63 -31.83 1.26
C GLU A 37 -1.39 -32.38 0.55
N GLN A 38 -1.56 -32.93 -0.66
CA GLN A 38 -0.41 -33.45 -1.40
C GLN A 38 0.44 -32.30 -1.92
N ILE A 39 -0.19 -31.25 -2.46
CA ILE A 39 0.49 -30.02 -2.86
C ILE A 39 1.30 -29.44 -1.70
N ASP A 40 0.69 -29.35 -0.51
CA ASP A 40 1.34 -28.82 0.70
C ASP A 40 2.55 -29.66 1.14
N ARG A 41 2.46 -30.99 1.06
CA ARG A 41 3.58 -31.89 1.38
C ARG A 41 4.81 -31.65 0.50
N VAL A 42 4.61 -31.23 -0.75
CA VAL A 42 5.69 -30.94 -1.69
C VAL A 42 6.16 -29.50 -1.62
N ALA A 43 5.26 -28.56 -1.36
CA ALA A 43 5.61 -27.15 -1.13
C ALA A 43 6.47 -26.98 0.14
N GLY A 44 6.35 -27.90 1.10
CA GLY A 44 6.98 -27.78 2.41
C GLY A 44 6.30 -26.70 3.25
N PRO A 45 6.66 -26.57 4.54
CA PRO A 45 6.18 -25.43 5.31
C PRO A 45 6.66 -24.13 4.65
N PRO A 46 5.80 -23.09 4.54
CA PRO A 46 6.24 -21.80 4.04
C PRO A 46 7.46 -21.36 4.83
N LYS A 47 8.52 -20.91 4.13
CA LYS A 47 9.70 -20.39 4.80
C LYS A 47 9.25 -19.24 5.71
N PRO A 48 9.66 -19.22 6.99
CA PRO A 48 9.32 -18.14 7.88
C PRO A 48 9.86 -16.84 7.29
N ARG A 49 8.98 -15.86 7.13
CA ARG A 49 9.34 -14.54 6.60
C ARG A 49 10.36 -13.89 7.54
N ARG A 50 11.33 -13.16 6.96
CA ARG A 50 12.23 -12.30 7.74
C ARG A 50 11.42 -11.28 8.52
N GLU A 51 11.57 -11.26 9.84
CA GLU A 51 11.06 -10.18 10.67
C GLU A 51 11.82 -8.89 10.34
N ILE A 52 11.07 -7.81 10.12
CA ILE A 52 11.66 -6.52 9.76
C ILE A 52 11.84 -5.72 11.05
N ASP A 53 13.07 -5.28 11.29
CA ASP A 53 13.38 -4.38 12.40
C ASP A 53 12.69 -3.02 12.22
N LEU A 54 12.44 -2.31 13.32
CA LEU A 54 11.82 -1.00 13.32
C LEU A 54 12.58 -0.04 12.38
N PRO A 55 11.97 0.41 11.27
CA PRO A 55 12.66 1.24 10.30
C PRO A 55 12.71 2.70 10.73
N ASP A 56 13.70 3.42 10.22
CA ASP A 56 13.89 4.84 10.47
C ASP A 56 12.61 5.66 10.20
N LYS A 57 12.30 6.57 11.13
CA LYS A 57 11.18 7.54 11.02
C LYS A 57 9.78 6.91 11.02
N VAL A 58 9.66 5.64 11.38
CA VAL A 58 8.40 5.04 11.84
C VAL A 58 8.41 5.05 13.36
N GLN A 59 7.33 5.53 13.96
CA GLN A 59 7.11 5.44 15.41
C GLN A 59 6.04 4.39 15.66
N VAL A 60 6.32 3.48 16.59
CA VAL A 60 5.39 2.44 17.02
C VAL A 60 5.17 2.61 18.51
N TYR A 61 3.91 2.61 18.92
CA TYR A 61 3.55 2.56 20.33
C TYR A 61 2.20 1.86 20.48
N GLN A 62 1.98 1.31 21.66
CA GLN A 62 0.68 0.77 22.05
C GLN A 62 0.09 1.65 23.14
N ASP A 63 -1.18 1.99 23.01
CA ASP A 63 -1.93 2.72 24.04
C ASP A 63 -3.33 2.12 24.17
N ARG A 64 -3.78 1.87 25.40
CA ARG A 64 -5.10 1.30 25.71
C ARG A 64 -5.48 0.04 24.91
N GLY A 65 -4.51 -0.79 24.57
CA GLY A 65 -4.74 -2.00 23.78
C GLY A 65 -4.95 -1.74 22.29
N GLU A 66 -4.57 -0.57 21.80
CA GLU A 66 -4.52 -0.24 20.37
C GLU A 66 -3.05 -0.06 19.93
N LEU A 67 -2.74 -0.48 18.71
CA LEU A 67 -1.46 -0.24 18.06
C LEU A 67 -1.51 1.06 17.27
N TYR A 68 -0.47 1.88 17.39
CA TYR A 68 -0.31 3.09 16.61
C TYR A 68 1.02 3.07 15.84
N LEU A 69 0.91 3.22 14.51
CA LEU A 69 2.04 3.41 13.60
C LEU A 69 2.00 4.84 13.06
N VAL A 70 3.08 5.60 13.24
CA VAL A 70 3.14 7.01 12.86
C VAL A 70 4.33 7.29 11.94
N MET A 71 4.06 7.93 10.82
CA MET A 71 5.05 8.27 9.80
C MET A 71 4.99 9.75 9.42
N ARG A 72 6.15 10.40 9.30
CA ARG A 72 6.24 11.77 8.78
C ARG A 72 6.19 11.78 7.26
N TRP A 73 5.56 12.80 6.68
CA TRP A 73 5.57 13.02 5.22
C TRP A 73 6.91 13.58 4.73
N PHE A 74 7.69 14.18 5.63
CA PHE A 74 8.91 14.87 5.29
C PHE A 74 9.97 13.94 4.69
N ASN A 75 10.45 14.32 3.50
CA ASN A 75 11.58 13.72 2.81
C ASN A 75 12.38 14.82 2.09
N LYS A 76 13.56 14.47 1.55
CA LYS A 76 14.46 15.44 0.92
C LYS A 76 13.86 16.13 -0.32
N THR A 77 12.90 15.50 -1.00
CA THR A 77 12.20 16.11 -2.15
C THR A 77 11.38 17.32 -1.73
N VAL A 78 10.83 17.33 -0.51
CA VAL A 78 10.09 18.48 0.05
C VAL A 78 10.97 19.74 0.11
N ILE A 79 12.27 19.58 0.39
CA ILE A 79 13.23 20.70 0.38
C ILE A 79 13.37 21.26 -1.03
N GLY A 80 13.57 20.40 -2.04
CA GLY A 80 13.66 20.84 -3.44
C GLY A 80 12.38 21.53 -3.92
N LEU A 81 11.21 20.97 -3.58
CA LEU A 81 9.91 21.55 -3.85
C LEU A 81 9.73 22.93 -3.20
N THR A 82 10.32 23.16 -2.02
CA THR A 82 10.25 24.46 -1.33
C THR A 82 10.90 25.56 -2.15
N PHE A 83 12.11 25.33 -2.67
CA PHE A 83 12.78 26.29 -3.53
C PHE A 83 11.99 26.55 -4.80
N PHE A 84 11.45 25.50 -5.42
CA PHE A 84 10.58 25.63 -6.58
C PHE A 84 9.35 26.48 -6.29
N CYS A 85 8.63 26.21 -5.19
CA CYS A 85 7.43 26.97 -4.81
C CYS A 85 7.74 28.45 -4.56
N ILE A 86 8.84 28.76 -3.86
CA ILE A 86 9.24 30.16 -3.60
C ILE A 86 9.48 30.92 -4.92
N LEU A 87 10.23 30.31 -5.85
CA LEU A 87 10.52 30.93 -7.13
C LEU A 87 9.27 31.05 -8.01
N TRP A 88 8.45 30.01 -8.04
CA TRP A 88 7.21 29.98 -8.83
C TRP A 88 6.18 30.98 -8.32
N ASP A 89 5.91 30.98 -7.03
CA ASP A 89 4.94 31.91 -6.42
C ASP A 89 5.41 33.36 -6.54
N GLY A 90 6.72 33.60 -6.42
CA GLY A 90 7.33 34.91 -6.71
C GLY A 90 7.15 35.34 -8.16
N PHE A 91 7.39 34.43 -9.12
CA PHE A 91 7.14 34.69 -10.54
C PHE A 91 5.66 34.98 -10.81
N MET A 92 4.75 34.20 -10.25
CA MET A 92 3.30 34.41 -10.42
C MET A 92 2.86 35.74 -9.82
N ALA A 93 3.35 36.11 -8.64
CA ALA A 93 3.04 37.40 -8.02
C ALA A 93 3.51 38.58 -8.91
N PHE A 94 4.71 38.48 -9.48
CA PHE A 94 5.22 39.48 -10.43
C PHE A 94 4.38 39.53 -11.73
N TRP A 95 4.05 38.38 -12.30
CA TRP A 95 3.21 38.26 -13.49
C TRP A 95 1.85 38.92 -13.30
N PHE A 96 1.15 38.62 -12.20
CA PHE A 96 -0.13 39.22 -11.87
C PHE A 96 -0.01 40.72 -11.60
N SER A 97 1.08 41.17 -10.98
CA SER A 97 1.31 42.60 -10.74
C SER A 97 1.40 43.37 -12.07
N ILE A 98 2.15 42.86 -13.05
CA ILE A 98 2.22 43.46 -14.39
C ILE A 98 0.85 43.44 -15.07
N ALA A 99 0.14 42.31 -15.04
CA ALA A 99 -1.15 42.17 -15.70
C ALA A 99 -2.17 43.18 -15.15
N LEU A 100 -2.26 43.31 -13.83
CA LEU A 100 -3.22 44.19 -13.18
C LEU A 100 -2.87 45.67 -13.35
N LEU A 101 -1.59 46.05 -13.26
CA LEU A 101 -1.15 47.45 -13.41
C LEU A 101 -1.34 47.98 -14.84
N ASN A 102 -1.24 47.10 -15.85
CA ASN A 102 -1.42 47.47 -17.25
C ASN A 102 -2.85 47.22 -17.76
N GLY A 103 -3.74 46.65 -16.94
CA GLY A 103 -5.12 46.33 -17.34
C GLY A 103 -5.24 45.14 -18.32
N GLU A 104 -4.23 44.28 -18.36
CA GLU A 104 -4.13 43.13 -19.27
C GLU A 104 -4.88 41.91 -18.70
N TRP A 105 -6.21 41.93 -18.78
CA TRP A 105 -7.06 40.90 -18.18
C TRP A 105 -6.87 39.50 -18.78
N GLU A 106 -6.53 39.40 -20.06
CA GLU A 106 -6.25 38.11 -20.71
C GLU A 106 -5.01 37.45 -20.08
N MET A 107 -3.95 38.21 -19.87
CA MET A 107 -2.73 37.75 -19.20
C MET A 107 -3.00 37.26 -17.77
N ALA A 108 -3.86 37.96 -17.02
CA ALA A 108 -4.30 37.55 -15.69
C ALA A 108 -5.13 36.25 -15.73
N LEU A 109 -6.04 36.13 -16.70
CA LEU A 109 -6.88 34.93 -16.85
C LEU A 109 -6.02 33.68 -17.12
N TYR A 110 -5.08 33.75 -18.07
CA TYR A 110 -4.15 32.66 -18.36
C TYR A 110 -3.23 32.33 -17.18
N GLY A 111 -2.83 33.34 -16.42
CA GLY A 111 -2.03 33.17 -15.20
C GLY A 111 -2.79 32.43 -14.08
N THR A 112 -4.11 32.44 -14.07
CA THR A 112 -4.92 31.91 -12.96
C THR A 112 -4.74 30.40 -12.81
N LEU A 113 -4.78 29.63 -13.90
CA LEU A 113 -4.56 28.19 -13.84
C LEU A 113 -3.18 27.83 -13.26
N HIS A 114 -2.14 28.56 -13.68
CA HIS A 114 -0.77 28.38 -13.22
C HIS A 114 -0.60 28.73 -11.74
N ALA A 115 -1.26 29.80 -11.28
CA ALA A 115 -1.29 30.16 -9.86
C ALA A 115 -2.04 29.10 -9.02
N LEU A 116 -3.16 28.55 -9.50
CA LEU A 116 -3.88 27.49 -8.78
C LEU A 116 -3.02 26.24 -8.60
N VAL A 117 -2.25 25.85 -9.62
CA VAL A 117 -1.27 24.76 -9.50
C VAL A 117 -0.18 25.12 -8.49
N GLY A 118 0.33 26.35 -8.53
CA GLY A 118 1.31 26.86 -7.54
C GLY A 118 0.78 26.77 -6.11
N VAL A 119 -0.42 27.27 -5.85
CA VAL A 119 -1.09 27.18 -4.53
C VAL A 119 -1.24 25.73 -4.07
N GLY A 120 -1.63 24.82 -4.96
CA GLY A 120 -1.74 23.40 -4.65
C GLY A 120 -0.38 22.76 -4.29
N LEU A 121 0.67 23.08 -5.05
CA LEU A 121 2.03 22.60 -4.77
C LEU A 121 2.59 23.19 -3.48
N THR A 122 2.34 24.46 -3.20
CA THR A 122 2.73 25.12 -1.96
C THR A 122 2.02 24.48 -0.77
N TYR A 123 0.71 24.23 -0.87
CA TYR A 123 -0.04 23.49 0.16
C TYR A 123 0.55 22.10 0.41
N TYR A 124 0.79 21.33 -0.66
CA TYR A 124 1.38 20.00 -0.56
C TYR A 124 2.78 20.04 0.07
N THR A 125 3.59 21.04 -0.27
CA THR A 125 4.94 21.23 0.28
C THR A 125 4.88 21.53 1.78
N ILE A 126 3.99 22.42 2.21
CA ILE A 126 3.77 22.71 3.64
C ILE A 126 3.29 21.45 4.38
N ALA A 127 2.31 20.72 3.81
CA ALA A 127 1.87 19.45 4.35
C ALA A 127 3.02 18.44 4.45
N GLY A 128 3.93 18.40 3.48
CA GLY A 128 5.15 17.59 3.55
C GLY A 128 6.01 17.84 4.79
N TYR A 129 6.06 19.07 5.30
CA TYR A 129 6.81 19.39 6.52
C TYR A 129 6.09 19.02 7.81
N VAL A 130 4.78 19.24 7.87
CA VAL A 130 4.03 19.17 9.14
C VAL A 130 3.20 17.91 9.29
N ASN A 131 2.74 17.32 8.19
CA ASN A 131 1.84 16.18 8.24
C ASN A 131 2.56 14.90 8.65
N LYS A 132 1.78 14.10 9.38
CA LYS A 132 2.06 12.71 9.67
C LYS A 132 0.86 11.87 9.27
N THR A 133 1.14 10.64 8.87
CA THR A 133 0.14 9.57 8.75
C THR A 133 0.13 8.80 10.06
N TYR A 134 -1.06 8.66 10.64
CA TYR A 134 -1.35 7.86 11.82
C TYR A 134 -2.18 6.66 11.39
N ILE A 135 -1.69 5.46 11.64
CA ILE A 135 -2.42 4.21 11.46
C ILE A 135 -2.70 3.68 12.87
N GLY A 136 -3.96 3.84 13.31
CA GLY A 136 -4.45 3.25 14.55
C GLY A 136 -5.12 1.92 14.26
N VAL A 137 -4.77 0.88 15.01
CA VAL A 137 -5.31 -0.47 14.86
C VAL A 137 -5.84 -0.91 16.21
N SER A 138 -7.11 -1.25 16.26
CA SER A 138 -7.76 -1.89 17.39
C SER A 138 -8.34 -3.25 16.97
N SER A 139 -8.90 -3.99 17.92
CA SER A 139 -9.65 -5.22 17.59
C SER A 139 -10.89 -4.96 16.73
N GLU A 140 -11.38 -3.72 16.66
CA GLU A 140 -12.62 -3.37 15.95
C GLU A 140 -12.34 -2.71 14.60
N ILE A 141 -11.36 -1.81 14.52
CA ILE A 141 -11.13 -0.96 13.35
C ILE A 141 -9.64 -0.76 13.03
N ILE A 142 -9.36 -0.52 11.75
CA ILE A 142 -8.13 0.08 11.26
C ILE A 142 -8.46 1.50 10.79
N LYS A 143 -7.78 2.50 11.35
CA LYS A 143 -8.00 3.91 11.07
C LYS A 143 -6.73 4.57 10.53
N VAL A 144 -6.83 5.13 9.33
CA VAL A 144 -5.75 5.95 8.73
C VAL A 144 -6.17 7.41 8.79
N LYS A 145 -5.31 8.25 9.37
CA LYS A 145 -5.51 9.70 9.47
C LYS A 145 -4.25 10.46 9.11
N HIS A 146 -4.39 11.53 8.34
CA HIS A 146 -3.36 12.51 8.06
C HIS A 146 -3.66 13.81 8.82
N ALA A 147 -2.65 14.31 9.53
CA ALA A 147 -2.78 15.50 10.37
C ALA A 147 -1.40 16.17 10.58
N PRO A 148 -1.35 17.49 10.85
CA PRO A 148 -2.47 18.36 11.21
C PRO A 148 -3.23 18.97 10.02
N LEU A 149 -2.61 19.13 8.85
CA LEU A 149 -3.28 19.71 7.70
C LEU A 149 -4.18 18.67 7.00
N PRO A 150 -5.39 19.07 6.56
CA PRO A 150 -6.28 18.17 5.83
C PRO A 150 -5.61 17.57 4.60
N SER A 151 -5.74 16.26 4.42
CA SER A 151 -5.38 15.62 3.16
C SER A 151 -6.36 14.52 2.82
N TRP A 152 -6.37 14.14 1.55
CA TRP A 152 -7.04 12.91 1.13
C TRP A 152 -6.35 11.68 1.72
N GLY A 153 -7.07 10.56 1.72
CA GLY A 153 -6.57 9.26 2.20
C GLY A 153 -7.10 8.84 3.57
N ASN A 154 -7.69 9.77 4.35
CA ASN A 154 -8.31 9.44 5.64
C ASN A 154 -9.41 8.38 5.46
N LYS A 155 -9.36 7.31 6.26
CA LYS A 155 -10.34 6.23 6.20
C LYS A 155 -10.41 5.43 7.48
N THR A 156 -11.48 4.67 7.62
CA THR A 156 -11.67 3.70 8.69
C THR A 156 -12.32 2.48 8.10
N ILE A 157 -11.76 1.30 8.37
CA ILE A 157 -12.30 0.01 7.96
C ILE A 157 -12.43 -0.89 9.19
N GLU A 158 -13.35 -1.84 9.12
CA GLU A 158 -13.53 -2.82 10.20
C GLU A 158 -12.39 -3.83 10.18
N ALA A 159 -11.76 -4.09 11.33
CA ALA A 159 -10.65 -5.04 11.44
C ALA A 159 -11.10 -6.47 11.07
N ARG A 160 -12.34 -6.83 11.41
CA ARG A 160 -12.93 -8.14 11.05
C ARG A 160 -13.18 -8.34 9.55
N ASP A 161 -13.24 -7.25 8.77
CA ASP A 161 -13.44 -7.32 7.32
C ASP A 161 -12.12 -7.61 6.60
N VAL A 162 -10.98 -7.41 7.28
CA VAL A 162 -9.64 -7.62 6.72
C VAL A 162 -9.29 -9.11 6.74
N ARG A 163 -9.13 -9.69 5.55
CA ARG A 163 -8.55 -11.03 5.39
C ARG A 163 -7.03 -11.00 5.47
N GLN A 164 -6.43 -10.00 4.81
CA GLN A 164 -4.98 -9.93 4.70
C GLN A 164 -4.49 -8.49 4.50
N ILE A 165 -3.29 -8.19 5.01
CA ILE A 165 -2.56 -6.96 4.70
C ILE A 165 -1.42 -7.31 3.75
N TYR A 166 -1.18 -6.44 2.78
CA TYR A 166 -0.13 -6.71 1.80
C TYR A 166 0.41 -5.42 1.17
N VAL A 167 1.67 -5.45 0.78
CA VAL A 167 2.32 -4.32 0.11
C VAL A 167 2.21 -4.45 -1.41
N LYS A 168 2.05 -3.32 -2.10
CA LYS A 168 2.26 -3.20 -3.55
C LYS A 168 3.37 -2.21 -3.86
N GLU A 169 4.14 -2.52 -4.89
CA GLU A 169 5.07 -1.56 -5.50
C GLU A 169 4.33 -0.71 -6.54
N HIS A 170 4.57 0.60 -6.49
CA HIS A 170 4.10 1.56 -7.47
C HIS A 170 5.30 2.22 -8.14
N VAL A 171 5.49 1.90 -9.42
CA VAL A 171 6.59 2.39 -10.25
C VAL A 171 6.09 3.54 -11.13
N SER A 172 6.64 4.73 -10.92
CA SER A 172 6.43 5.88 -11.79
C SER A 172 7.65 6.08 -12.68
N GLN A 173 7.49 5.86 -13.99
CA GLN A 173 8.54 6.08 -14.99
C GLN A 173 8.39 7.46 -15.64
N GLY A 174 9.38 8.32 -15.45
CA GLY A 174 9.56 9.55 -16.22
C GLY A 174 10.59 9.37 -17.33
N LYS A 175 10.73 10.38 -18.21
CA LYS A 175 11.65 10.34 -19.36
C LYS A 175 13.11 10.00 -18.99
N ASN A 176 13.57 10.43 -17.81
CA ASN A 176 14.96 10.27 -17.34
C ASN A 176 15.09 9.68 -15.92
N SER A 177 14.00 9.24 -15.29
CA SER A 177 14.06 8.72 -13.91
C SER A 177 12.93 7.74 -13.62
N THR A 178 13.21 6.75 -12.79
CA THR A 178 12.21 5.83 -12.24
C THR A 178 12.09 6.12 -10.75
N THR A 179 10.88 6.46 -10.32
CA THR A 179 10.56 6.63 -8.90
C THR A 179 9.74 5.44 -8.44
N ILE A 180 10.20 4.74 -7.41
CA ILE A 180 9.50 3.61 -6.82
C ILE A 180 8.93 4.06 -5.47
N THR A 181 7.66 3.79 -5.26
CA THR A 181 6.97 4.01 -3.98
C THR A 181 6.20 2.75 -3.61
N TYR A 182 5.88 2.60 -2.34
CA TYR A 182 5.17 1.45 -1.82
C TYR A 182 3.83 1.87 -1.24
N GLU A 183 2.88 0.95 -1.33
CA GLU A 183 1.53 1.11 -0.84
C GLU A 183 1.16 -0.07 0.05
N VAL A 184 0.52 0.19 1.19
CA VAL A 184 -0.05 -0.84 2.04
C VAL A 184 -1.54 -0.96 1.71
N HIS A 185 -1.98 -2.18 1.41
CA HIS A 185 -3.34 -2.52 1.05
C HIS A 185 -3.92 -3.51 2.06
N ALA A 186 -5.23 -3.47 2.23
CA ALA A 186 -6.03 -4.47 2.91
C ALA A 186 -6.85 -5.23 1.86
N ASP A 187 -6.74 -6.56 1.86
CA ASP A 187 -7.71 -7.43 1.22
C ASP A 187 -8.88 -7.65 2.17
N THR A 188 -10.08 -7.30 1.71
CA THR A 188 -11.31 -7.21 2.50
C THR A 188 -12.37 -8.15 1.95
N LEU A 189 -13.25 -8.65 2.83
CA LEU A 189 -14.37 -9.50 2.41
C LEU A 189 -15.37 -8.69 1.57
N SER A 190 -15.57 -7.42 1.91
CA SER A 190 -16.60 -6.57 1.30
C SER A 190 -16.19 -5.90 -0.02
N ALA A 191 -14.96 -5.39 -0.12
CA ALA A 191 -14.53 -4.49 -1.20
C ALA A 191 -13.39 -5.06 -2.07
N GLY A 192 -12.93 -6.28 -1.79
CA GLY A 192 -11.74 -6.84 -2.43
C GLY A 192 -10.50 -6.11 -1.96
N HIS A 193 -9.89 -5.27 -2.79
CA HIS A 193 -8.61 -4.62 -2.45
C HIS A 193 -8.77 -3.14 -2.10
N LEU A 194 -8.41 -2.78 -0.87
CA LEU A 194 -8.51 -1.42 -0.36
C LEU A 194 -7.15 -0.85 0.04
N LYS A 195 -6.74 0.24 -0.61
CA LYS A 195 -5.51 0.97 -0.29
C LYS A 195 -5.62 1.65 1.09
N LEU A 196 -4.76 1.27 2.04
CA LEU A 196 -4.67 1.88 3.36
C LEU A 196 -3.79 3.13 3.33
N VAL A 197 -2.55 2.98 2.86
CA VAL A 197 -1.55 4.05 2.82
C VAL A 197 -0.76 3.96 1.52
N SER A 198 -0.38 5.11 0.96
CA SER A 198 0.43 5.22 -0.25
C SER A 198 1.60 6.17 -0.09
N GLY A 199 2.51 6.15 -1.08
CA GLY A 199 3.64 7.09 -1.13
C GLY A 199 4.72 6.79 -0.09
N ILE A 200 4.81 5.54 0.36
CA ILE A 200 5.87 5.11 1.27
C ILE A 200 7.16 4.97 0.46
N ASP A 201 8.24 5.58 0.93
CA ASP A 201 9.52 5.71 0.21
C ASP A 201 10.46 4.49 0.38
N SER A 202 10.03 3.46 1.11
CA SER A 202 10.83 2.29 1.44
C SER A 202 9.96 1.04 1.55
N SER A 203 10.42 -0.05 0.93
CA SER A 203 9.78 -1.37 1.05
C SER A 203 9.82 -1.88 2.48
N GLU A 204 10.94 -1.67 3.19
CA GLU A 204 11.09 -2.08 4.59
C GLU A 204 10.04 -1.40 5.48
N LYS A 205 9.77 -0.10 5.29
CA LYS A 205 8.69 0.59 6.02
C LYS A 205 7.32 0.00 5.72
N ALA A 206 7.02 -0.25 4.44
CA ALA A 206 5.73 -0.77 4.04
C ALA A 206 5.50 -2.19 4.57
N LEU A 207 6.51 -3.06 4.45
CA LEU A 207 6.46 -4.45 4.94
C LEU A 207 6.47 -4.51 6.47
N PHE A 208 7.16 -3.59 7.15
CA PHE A 208 7.10 -3.46 8.60
C PHE A 208 5.68 -3.13 9.07
N ILE A 209 5.01 -2.17 8.41
CA ILE A 209 3.61 -1.83 8.71
C ILE A 209 2.71 -3.04 8.49
N GLU A 210 2.88 -3.75 7.39
CA GLU A 210 2.16 -5.00 7.13
C GLU A 210 2.32 -5.99 8.29
N GLN A 211 3.56 -6.31 8.67
CA GLN A 211 3.86 -7.25 9.75
C GLN A 211 3.27 -6.80 11.09
N GLU A 212 3.38 -5.53 11.46
CA GLU A 212 2.86 -5.05 12.76
C GLU A 212 1.33 -5.10 12.82
N ILE A 213 0.64 -4.77 11.72
CA ILE A 213 -0.82 -4.88 11.66
C ILE A 213 -1.24 -6.36 11.73
N GLU A 214 -0.60 -7.24 10.94
CA GLU A 214 -0.88 -8.68 10.95
C GLU A 214 -0.64 -9.30 12.33
N LYS A 215 0.51 -9.01 12.96
CA LYS A 215 0.85 -9.49 14.31
C LYS A 215 -0.18 -9.04 15.33
N PHE A 216 -0.58 -7.76 15.28
CA PHE A 216 -1.54 -7.20 16.23
C PHE A 216 -2.93 -7.80 16.07
N LEU A 217 -3.42 -7.96 14.83
CA LEU A 217 -4.73 -8.55 14.53
C LEU A 217 -4.72 -10.09 14.51
N ARG A 218 -3.55 -10.71 14.70
CA ARG A 218 -3.34 -12.17 14.61
C ARG A 218 -3.78 -12.74 13.25
N ILE A 219 -3.55 -11.99 12.19
CA ILE A 219 -3.78 -12.43 10.82
C ILE A 219 -2.64 -13.39 10.46
N LYS A 220 -3.01 -14.57 9.97
CA LYS A 220 -2.02 -15.52 9.42
C LYS A 220 -1.65 -15.04 8.03
N ASP A 221 -0.36 -14.76 7.82
CA ASP A 221 0.14 -14.34 6.53
C ASP A 221 -0.13 -15.39 5.44
N THR A 222 -0.75 -14.92 4.36
CA THR A 222 -0.99 -15.66 3.13
C THR A 222 -0.60 -14.79 1.93
N PRO A 223 0.02 -15.37 0.87
CA PRO A 223 0.33 -14.61 -0.34
C PRO A 223 -0.91 -14.03 -1.01
N VAL A 224 -0.87 -12.76 -1.37
CA VAL A 224 -1.89 -12.06 -2.15
C VAL A 224 -1.39 -11.84 -3.58
N SER A 225 -2.23 -12.10 -4.57
CA SER A 225 -1.86 -11.87 -5.97
C SER A 225 -1.48 -10.42 -6.23
N GLY A 226 -0.29 -10.21 -6.81
CA GLY A 226 0.26 -8.88 -7.10
C GLY A 226 0.84 -8.15 -5.90
N GLU A 227 1.12 -8.85 -4.79
CA GLU A 227 1.89 -8.31 -3.69
C GLU A 227 3.38 -8.11 -4.04
N PHE A 228 4.03 -7.20 -3.34
CA PHE A 228 5.46 -6.97 -3.43
C PHE A 228 6.21 -8.21 -2.90
N PRO A 229 7.21 -8.74 -3.62
CA PRO A 229 7.96 -9.91 -3.20
C PRO A 229 8.58 -9.74 -1.81
N ARG A 230 8.34 -10.73 -0.96
CA ARG A 230 8.76 -10.76 0.43
C ARG A 230 9.93 -11.75 0.50
N GLY A 231 11.14 -11.21 0.49
CA GLY A 231 12.39 -12.00 0.36
C GLY A 231 12.62 -13.01 1.48
#